data_AF-A0A7S4F505-F1
#
_entry.id   AF-A0A7S4F505-F1
#
_cell.length_a   1.000
_cell.length_b   1.000
_cell.length_c   1.000
_cell.angle_alpha   90.00
_cell.angle_beta   90.00
_cell.angle_gamma   90.00
#
_symmetry.space_group_name_H-M   'P 1'
#
loop_
_entity.id
_entity.type
_entity.pdbx_description
1 polymer ?
#
loop_
_entity_poly.entity_id
_entity_poly.type
_entity_poly.pdbx_seq_one_letter_code
_entity_poly.pdbx_strand_id
1 'polypeptide(L)'
;GTAAAQMSAEVLVSKLQLLLESSDSDVKALLTTPTVHTHAVCCDVLRLGDSSNSYRCYLRLTGKADSRICIFQAARVRKGKLGSSHYRIQLPSDERFVPTGSQEGRAYCGKLRSHSLSGANFVLYDDGVKGGPPEATNARRQLAAIVFARGVSRRAPMSLR
;
A
#
# COMPACT_ATOMS: atom_id res chain seq x y z
N GLY A 1 -20.75 -9.74 13.41
CA GLY A 1 -19.94 -10.10 12.23
C GLY A 1 -20.70 -9.69 11.01
N THR A 2 -20.21 -8.70 10.27
CA THR A 2 -20.80 -8.29 8.99
C THR A 2 -20.28 -9.23 7.90
N ALA A 3 -21.19 -9.86 7.16
CA ALA A 3 -20.83 -10.68 6.01
C ALA A 3 -20.02 -9.81 5.03
N ALA A 4 -18.78 -10.20 4.73
CA ALA A 4 -17.97 -9.49 3.76
C ALA A 4 -18.67 -9.56 2.40
N ALA A 5 -19.12 -8.42 1.88
CA ALA A 5 -19.77 -8.34 0.59
C ALA A 5 -18.80 -8.88 -0.49
N GLN A 6 -19.23 -9.91 -1.22
CA GLN A 6 -18.48 -10.44 -2.34
C GLN A 6 -18.46 -9.41 -3.46
N MET A 7 -17.27 -9.10 -4.00
CA MET A 7 -17.10 -8.09 -5.05
C MET A 7 -16.35 -8.68 -6.24
N SER A 8 -16.90 -8.57 -7.45
CA SER A 8 -16.18 -8.97 -8.67
C SER A 8 -15.05 -7.97 -9.01
N ALA A 9 -14.07 -8.43 -9.80
CA ALA A 9 -13.01 -7.54 -10.29
C ALA A 9 -13.58 -6.40 -11.16
N GLU A 10 -14.61 -6.67 -11.94
CA GLU A 10 -15.30 -5.66 -12.75
C GLU A 10 -15.95 -4.58 -11.87
N VAL A 11 -16.63 -4.97 -10.78
CA VAL A 11 -17.23 -4.02 -9.83
C VAL A 11 -16.15 -3.22 -9.10
N LEU A 12 -15.01 -3.83 -8.75
CA LEU A 12 -13.87 -3.11 -8.17
C LEU A 12 -13.31 -2.08 -9.16
N VAL A 13 -13.15 -2.46 -10.43
CA VAL A 13 -12.67 -1.59 -11.51
C VAL A 13 -13.65 -0.43 -11.73
N SER A 14 -14.95 -0.70 -11.84
CA SER A 14 -15.97 0.34 -11.99
C SER A 14 -16.02 1.28 -10.79
N LYS A 15 -15.94 0.74 -9.57
CA LYS A 15 -15.84 1.57 -8.36
C LYS A 15 -14.59 2.42 -8.39
N LEU A 16 -13.42 1.86 -8.70
CA LEU A 16 -12.19 2.64 -8.78
C LEU A 16 -12.25 3.70 -9.87
N GLN A 17 -12.79 3.41 -11.05
CA GLN A 17 -13.00 4.40 -12.10
C GLN A 17 -13.90 5.55 -11.64
N LEU A 18 -15.06 5.24 -11.07
CA LEU A 18 -15.98 6.23 -10.49
C LEU A 18 -15.32 7.04 -9.36
N LEU A 19 -14.49 6.40 -8.54
CA LEU A 19 -13.78 7.04 -7.43
C LEU A 19 -12.64 7.94 -7.91
N LEU A 20 -12.05 7.66 -9.07
CA LEU A 20 -11.02 8.51 -9.69
C LEU A 20 -11.62 9.69 -10.44
N GLU A 21 -12.88 9.54 -10.85
CA GLU A 21 -13.67 10.57 -11.53
C GLU A 21 -14.43 11.45 -10.53
N SER A 22 -14.57 11.04 -9.26
CA SER A 22 -15.21 11.82 -8.20
C SER A 22 -14.18 12.40 -7.22
N SER A 23 -14.21 13.72 -7.02
CA SER A 23 -13.32 14.45 -6.11
C SER A 23 -13.56 14.18 -4.62
N ASP A 24 -14.59 13.39 -4.28
CA ASP A 24 -15.20 13.36 -2.95
C ASP A 24 -14.98 12.05 -2.16
N SER A 25 -14.24 11.08 -2.73
CA SER A 25 -14.24 9.73 -2.18
C SER A 25 -12.92 9.28 -1.55
N ASP A 26 -13.00 8.61 -0.39
CA ASP A 26 -11.85 8.09 0.34
C ASP A 26 -11.26 6.82 -0.34
N VAL A 27 -10.39 7.05 -1.33
CA VAL A 27 -9.66 6.00 -2.06
C VAL A 27 -8.88 5.09 -1.10
N LYS A 28 -8.40 5.60 0.06
CA LYS A 28 -7.67 4.77 1.03
C LYS A 28 -8.58 3.72 1.67
N ALA A 29 -9.79 4.11 2.04
CA ALA A 29 -10.75 3.19 2.64
C ALA A 29 -11.05 2.03 1.70
N LEU A 30 -11.24 2.29 0.40
CA LEU A 30 -11.46 1.20 -0.56
C LEU A 30 -10.25 0.25 -0.64
N LEU A 31 -9.03 0.78 -0.69
CA LEU A 31 -7.83 -0.04 -0.86
C LEU A 31 -7.40 -0.80 0.39
N THR A 32 -7.89 -0.40 1.58
CA THR A 32 -7.54 -1.03 2.87
C THR A 32 -8.66 -1.85 3.48
N THR A 33 -9.89 -1.73 2.98
CA THR A 33 -11.02 -2.54 3.44
C THR A 33 -10.86 -3.98 2.94
N PRO A 34 -10.82 -4.98 3.85
CA PRO A 34 -10.80 -6.38 3.45
C PRO A 34 -12.04 -6.69 2.62
N THR A 35 -11.84 -7.04 1.35
CA THR A 35 -12.93 -7.42 0.44
C THR A 35 -12.67 -8.81 -0.08
N VAL A 36 -13.72 -9.63 -0.09
CA VAL A 36 -13.67 -10.97 -0.68
C VAL A 36 -13.92 -10.78 -2.17
N HIS A 37 -12.88 -10.98 -2.96
CA HIS A 37 -13.01 -10.90 -4.41
C HIS A 37 -13.37 -12.26 -5.00
N THR A 38 -14.36 -12.29 -5.88
CA THR A 38 -14.70 -13.50 -6.65
C THR A 38 -13.75 -13.74 -7.81
N HIS A 39 -12.95 -12.73 -8.18
CA HIS A 39 -12.02 -12.76 -9.30
C HIS A 39 -10.64 -12.28 -8.85
N ALA A 40 -9.59 -12.76 -9.52
CA ALA A 40 -8.24 -12.29 -9.27
C ALA A 40 -8.10 -10.81 -9.64
N VAL A 41 -7.43 -10.05 -8.77
CA VAL A 41 -7.07 -8.65 -9.01
C VAL A 41 -5.61 -8.62 -9.46
N CYS A 42 -5.35 -8.12 -10.67
CA CYS A 42 -4.01 -8.09 -11.24
C CYS A 42 -3.36 -6.71 -11.06
N CYS A 43 -2.17 -6.68 -10.46
CA CYS A 43 -1.40 -5.47 -10.27
C CYS A 43 0.01 -5.60 -10.86
N ASP A 44 0.51 -4.51 -11.46
CA ASP A 44 1.90 -4.37 -11.90
C ASP A 44 2.67 -3.51 -10.91
N VAL A 45 3.84 -3.96 -10.46
CA VAL A 45 4.72 -3.17 -9.60
C VAL A 45 5.95 -2.75 -10.39
N LEU A 46 6.13 -1.44 -10.56
CA LEU A 46 7.25 -0.85 -11.30
C LEU A 46 8.17 -0.08 -10.36
N ARG A 47 9.47 -0.28 -10.51
CA ARG A 47 10.49 0.50 -9.82
C ARG A 47 10.74 1.81 -10.57
N LEU A 48 10.74 2.94 -9.86
CA LEU A 48 10.93 4.26 -10.46
C LEU A 48 12.41 4.58 -10.66
N GLY A 49 12.97 4.18 -11.79
CA GLY A 49 14.38 4.44 -12.12
C GLY A 49 15.39 3.66 -11.27
N ASP A 50 16.63 3.64 -11.74
CA ASP A 50 17.63 2.66 -11.27
C ASP A 50 18.21 2.98 -9.89
N SER A 51 18.31 4.26 -9.54
CA SER A 51 18.88 4.73 -8.28
C SER A 51 17.85 4.95 -7.17
N SER A 52 16.56 5.05 -7.51
CA SER A 52 15.53 5.24 -6.51
C SER A 52 15.17 3.89 -5.86
N ASN A 53 14.91 3.92 -4.55
CA ASN A 53 14.23 2.82 -3.86
C ASN A 53 12.74 3.16 -3.77
N SER A 54 12.16 3.59 -4.89
CA SER A 54 10.76 3.96 -5.01
C SER A 54 10.06 3.06 -6.02
N TYR A 55 8.82 2.71 -5.71
CA TYR A 55 7.99 1.78 -6.46
C TYR A 55 6.60 2.37 -6.64
N ARG A 56 5.97 2.08 -7.77
CA ARG A 56 4.55 2.34 -8.01
C ARG A 56 3.83 1.02 -8.26
N CYS A 57 2.67 0.88 -7.65
CA CYS A 57 1.75 -0.22 -7.88
C CYS A 57 0.63 0.27 -8.77
N TYR A 58 0.39 -0.46 -9.86
CA TYR A 58 -0.62 -0.16 -10.85
C TYR A 58 -1.65 -1.28 -10.87
N LEU A 59 -2.93 -0.94 -10.71
CA LEU A 59 -4.01 -1.87 -10.98
C LEU A 59 -4.24 -1.97 -12.49
N ARG A 60 -4.32 -3.20 -13.01
CA ARG A 60 -4.70 -3.44 -14.41
C ARG A 60 -6.21 -3.44 -14.54
N LEU A 61 -6.74 -2.64 -15.47
CA LEU A 61 -8.16 -2.60 -15.76
C LEU A 61 -8.48 -3.68 -16.80
N THR A 62 -9.49 -4.51 -16.52
CA THR A 62 -9.99 -5.49 -17.49
C THR A 62 -10.72 -4.79 -18.64
N GLY A 63 -10.62 -5.32 -19.86
CA GLY A 63 -11.42 -4.87 -21.01
C GLY A 63 -10.90 -3.66 -21.81
N LYS A 64 -9.84 -2.97 -21.36
CA LYS A 64 -9.12 -1.98 -22.17
C LYS A 64 -7.67 -2.40 -22.29
N ALA A 65 -7.21 -2.66 -23.51
CA ALA A 65 -5.80 -2.94 -23.74
C ALA A 65 -4.96 -1.74 -23.22
N ASP A 66 -4.08 -2.03 -22.28
CA ASP A 66 -3.08 -1.12 -21.69
C ASP A 66 -3.53 0.01 -20.74
N SER A 67 -4.79 0.07 -20.29
CA SER A 67 -5.15 1.04 -19.25
C SER A 67 -4.79 0.52 -17.85
N ARG A 68 -3.95 1.29 -17.15
CA ARG A 68 -3.45 1.00 -15.79
C ARG A 68 -3.67 2.20 -14.89
N ILE A 69 -4.00 1.95 -13.64
CA ILE A 69 -4.23 2.98 -12.63
C ILE A 69 -3.18 2.85 -11.56
N CYS A 70 -2.35 3.88 -11.35
CA CYS A 70 -1.45 3.89 -10.21
C CYS A 70 -2.27 4.01 -8.92
N ILE A 71 -2.21 3.02 -8.03
CA ILE A 71 -3.00 3.01 -6.79
C ILE A 71 -2.17 3.33 -5.55
N PHE A 72 -0.86 3.04 -5.60
CA PHE A 72 0.06 3.34 -4.51
C PHE A 72 1.45 3.68 -5.01
N GLN A 73 2.13 4.53 -4.26
CA GLN A 73 3.56 4.74 -4.34
C GLN A 73 4.21 4.36 -3.01
N ALA A 74 5.30 3.60 -3.07
CA ALA A 74 6.12 3.27 -1.92
C ALA A 74 7.53 3.82 -2.13
N ALA A 75 8.01 4.63 -1.21
CA ALA A 75 9.37 5.18 -1.26
C ALA A 75 10.14 4.82 0.00
N ARG A 76 11.38 4.35 -0.16
CA ARG A 76 12.26 4.06 0.98
C ARG A 76 12.72 5.35 1.62
N VAL A 77 12.42 5.51 2.90
CA VAL A 77 12.90 6.58 3.76
C VAL A 77 13.98 6.02 4.67
N ARG A 78 15.15 6.68 4.68
CA ARG A 78 16.26 6.39 5.60
C ARG A 78 16.30 7.47 6.67
N LYS A 79 16.36 7.06 7.94
CA LYS A 79 16.52 8.00 9.06
C LYS A 79 17.98 7.93 9.54
N GLY A 80 18.81 8.88 9.12
CA GLY A 80 20.24 8.94 9.49
C GLY A 80 21.14 7.92 8.78
N LYS A 81 22.46 7.95 9.07
CA LYS A 81 23.47 7.11 8.42
C LYS A 81 23.41 5.62 8.83
N LEU A 82 22.97 5.32 10.05
CA LEU A 82 22.88 3.97 10.63
C LEU A 82 21.44 3.54 11.00
N GLY A 83 20.44 4.39 10.75
CA GLY A 83 19.09 4.13 11.25
C GLY A 83 18.27 3.19 10.37
N SER A 84 17.24 2.60 10.99
CA SER A 84 16.29 1.71 10.32
C SER A 84 15.68 2.37 9.08
N SER A 85 15.80 1.73 7.91
CA SER A 85 15.04 2.13 6.73
C SER A 85 13.61 1.59 6.79
N HIS A 86 12.67 2.38 6.32
CA HIS A 86 11.27 1.96 6.14
C HIS A 86 10.77 2.42 4.78
N TYR A 87 9.72 1.79 4.28
CA TYR A 87 9.00 2.30 3.12
C TYR A 87 7.78 3.10 3.59
N ARG A 88 7.68 4.34 3.14
CA ARG A 88 6.49 5.17 3.29
C ARG A 88 5.57 4.87 2.11
N ILE A 89 4.34 4.46 2.39
CA ILE A 89 3.31 4.13 1.38
C ILE A 89 2.35 5.30 1.31
N GLN A 90 2.07 5.76 0.10
CA GLN A 90 1.25 6.94 -0.16
C GLN A 90 0.38 6.71 -1.39
N LEU A 91 -0.72 7.45 -1.49
CA LEU A 91 -1.42 7.67 -2.75
C LEU A 91 -0.48 8.41 -3.72
N PRO A 92 -0.57 8.15 -5.03
CA PRO A 92 0.20 8.91 -6.02
C PRO A 92 -0.17 10.40 -5.98
N SER A 93 0.82 11.25 -6.24
CA SER A 93 0.67 12.71 -6.39
C SER A 93 0.04 13.06 -7.73
N ASP A 94 -1.14 12.52 -7.97
CA ASP A 94 -1.97 12.77 -9.13
C ASP A 94 -3.24 13.46 -8.62
N GLU A 95 -3.66 14.54 -9.28
CA GLU A 95 -4.78 15.38 -8.83
C GLU A 95 -6.08 14.59 -8.67
N ARG A 96 -6.20 13.45 -9.38
CA ARG A 96 -7.31 12.50 -9.24
C ARG A 96 -7.37 11.77 -7.90
N PHE A 97 -6.23 11.68 -7.20
CA PHE A 97 -6.10 10.97 -5.91
C PHE A 97 -5.88 11.90 -4.73
N VAL A 98 -5.28 13.07 -4.99
CA VAL A 98 -4.93 14.06 -3.98
C VAL A 98 -5.29 15.42 -4.56
N PRO A 99 -6.44 16.01 -4.17
CA PRO A 99 -6.84 17.33 -4.65
C PRO A 99 -5.73 18.33 -4.39
N THR A 100 -5.40 19.14 -5.41
CA THR A 100 -4.37 20.17 -5.37
C THR A 100 -4.66 21.12 -4.20
N GLY A 101 -3.71 21.25 -3.26
CA GLY A 101 -3.87 22.05 -2.04
C GLY A 101 -4.26 21.27 -0.77
N SER A 102 -4.44 19.95 -0.86
CA SER A 102 -4.65 19.13 0.34
C SER A 102 -3.34 18.84 1.10
N GLN A 103 -3.43 18.84 2.44
CA GLN A 103 -2.27 18.61 3.33
C GLN A 103 -1.62 17.25 3.06
N GLU A 104 -0.28 17.17 3.13
CA GLU A 104 0.53 15.94 2.93
C GLU A 104 0.04 14.70 3.73
N GLY A 105 -0.72 14.91 4.80
CA GLY A 105 -1.35 13.84 5.59
C GLY A 105 -2.41 13.04 4.82
N ARG A 106 -3.11 13.65 3.86
CA ARG A 106 -4.14 12.96 3.06
C ARG A 106 -3.56 11.94 2.09
N ALA A 107 -2.31 12.09 1.65
CA ALA A 107 -1.69 11.13 0.76
C ALA A 107 -1.08 9.93 1.50
N TYR A 108 -0.72 10.05 2.78
CA TYR A 108 -0.03 8.99 3.52
C TYR A 108 -0.99 7.83 3.84
N CYS A 109 -0.69 6.61 3.38
CA CYS A 109 -1.54 5.43 3.61
C CYS A 109 -0.97 4.47 4.67
N GLY A 110 0.31 4.60 5.00
CA GLY A 110 0.94 3.71 5.96
C GLY A 110 2.42 3.47 5.71
N LYS A 111 2.95 2.44 6.35
CA LYS A 111 4.39 2.20 6.39
C LYS A 111 4.72 0.73 6.55
N LEU A 112 5.65 0.26 5.72
CA LEU A 112 6.33 -1.01 5.89
C LEU A 112 7.66 -0.79 6.60
N ARG A 113 7.82 -1.35 7.80
CA ARG A 113 9.03 -1.19 8.62
C ARG A 113 9.72 -2.53 8.82
N SER A 114 11.04 -2.56 8.59
CA SER A 114 11.86 -3.67 9.08
C SER A 114 12.01 -3.58 10.60
N HIS A 115 11.71 -4.67 11.29
CA HIS A 115 11.94 -4.83 12.74
C HIS A 115 13.28 -5.51 13.04
N SER A 116 14.05 -5.85 12.02
CA SER A 116 15.36 -6.49 12.17
C SER A 116 16.42 -5.79 11.32
N LEU A 117 17.65 -5.71 11.81
CA LEU A 117 18.78 -5.26 10.99
C LEU A 117 19.11 -6.26 9.87
N SER A 118 18.71 -7.53 10.03
CA SER A 118 18.86 -8.56 9.02
C SER A 118 17.94 -8.39 7.82
N GLY A 119 16.90 -7.54 7.91
CA GLY A 119 15.89 -7.39 6.86
C GLY A 119 15.04 -8.65 6.64
N ALA A 120 14.87 -9.48 7.68
CA ALA A 120 14.09 -10.71 7.61
C ALA A 120 12.65 -10.53 8.10
N ASN A 121 12.42 -9.57 9.00
CA ASN A 121 11.13 -9.34 9.64
C ASN A 121 10.61 -7.95 9.28
N PHE A 122 9.42 -7.88 8.70
CA PHE A 122 8.74 -6.63 8.38
C PHE A 122 7.35 -6.59 8.98
N VAL A 123 6.90 -5.39 9.35
CA VAL A 123 5.52 -5.13 9.77
C VAL A 123 4.96 -3.98 8.95
N LEU A 124 3.76 -4.19 8.42
CA LEU A 124 2.98 -3.20 7.71
C LEU A 124 2.01 -2.53 8.71
N TYR A 125 2.05 -1.21 8.74
CA TYR A 125 1.15 -0.38 9.54
C TYR A 125 0.28 0.49 8.62
N ASP A 126 -0.94 0.80 9.08
CA ASP A 126 -1.80 1.82 8.46
C ASP A 126 -1.32 3.25 8.76
N ASP A 127 -2.15 4.23 8.40
CA ASP A 127 -1.88 5.66 8.58
C ASP A 127 -2.22 6.21 9.97
N GLY A 128 -2.63 5.35 10.91
CA GLY A 128 -2.95 5.77 12.27
C GLY A 128 -1.76 6.31 13.07
N VAL A 129 -2.07 6.97 14.18
CA VAL A 129 -1.12 7.67 15.05
C VAL A 129 -0.36 6.67 15.93
N LYS A 130 0.97 6.79 15.93
CA LYS A 130 1.83 5.97 16.79
C LYS A 130 1.73 6.43 18.24
N GLY A 131 1.49 5.50 19.16
CA GLY A 131 1.61 5.76 20.61
C GLY A 131 0.35 6.35 21.26
N GLY A 132 -0.76 6.41 20.53
CA GLY A 132 -2.07 6.61 21.15
C GLY A 132 -2.48 5.39 21.97
N PRO A 133 -3.40 5.56 22.94
CA PRO A 133 -4.00 4.43 23.65
C PRO A 133 -4.66 3.46 22.64
N PRO A 134 -4.65 2.14 22.89
CA PRO A 134 -5.17 1.14 21.95
C PRO A 134 -6.66 1.32 21.63
N GLU A 135 -7.41 2.02 22.49
CA GLU A 135 -8.82 2.34 22.32
C GLU A 135 -9.07 3.64 21.54
N ALA A 136 -8.02 4.40 21.21
CA ALA A 136 -8.19 5.58 20.37
C ALA A 136 -8.60 5.15 18.96
N THR A 137 -9.66 5.76 18.45
CA THR A 137 -10.19 5.52 17.10
C THR A 137 -9.16 5.73 15.98
N ASN A 138 -8.13 6.54 16.24
CA ASN A 138 -7.05 6.85 15.30
C ASN A 138 -5.72 6.17 15.66
N ALA A 139 -5.72 5.18 16.55
CA ALA A 139 -4.50 4.43 16.90
C ALA A 139 -4.00 3.63 15.70
N ARG A 140 -2.67 3.63 15.51
CA ARG A 140 -2.05 2.88 14.41
C ARG A 140 -2.23 1.36 14.56
N ARG A 141 -2.75 0.72 13.53
CA ARG A 141 -2.95 -0.73 13.49
C ARG A 141 -1.83 -1.44 12.74
N GLN A 142 -1.61 -2.70 13.08
CA GLN A 142 -0.76 -3.61 12.30
C GLN A 142 -1.65 -4.34 11.30
N LEU A 143 -1.36 -4.17 10.01
CA LEU A 143 -2.13 -4.79 8.93
C LEU A 143 -1.56 -6.15 8.53
N ALA A 144 -0.23 -6.30 8.56
CA ALA A 144 0.44 -7.54 8.22
C ALA A 144 1.82 -7.63 8.87
N ALA A 145 2.29 -8.86 9.08
CA ALA A 145 3.67 -9.17 9.40
C ALA A 145 4.21 -10.12 8.32
N ILE A 146 5.45 -9.88 7.90
CA ILE A 146 6.13 -10.62 6.84
C ILE A 146 7.43 -11.14 7.43
N VAL A 147 7.57 -12.45 7.51
CA VAL A 147 8.74 -13.12 8.08
C VAL A 147 9.39 -13.98 7.02
N PHE A 148 10.59 -13.60 6.60
CA PHE A 148 11.43 -14.44 5.75
C PHE A 148 12.24 -15.39 6.62
N ALA A 149 12.22 -16.67 6.28
CA ALA A 149 13.18 -17.62 6.83
C ALA A 149 14.60 -17.11 6.56
N ARG A 150 15.50 -17.22 7.55
CA ARG A 150 16.90 -16.81 7.37
C ARG A 150 17.50 -17.64 6.23
N GLY A 151 17.69 -17.00 5.09
CA GLY A 151 18.37 -17.62 3.95
C GLY A 151 19.83 -17.85 4.28
N VAL A 152 20.38 -18.95 3.78
CA VAL A 152 21.82 -19.24 3.84
C VAL A 152 22.61 -18.34 2.87
N SER A 153 21.92 -17.68 1.92
CA SER A 153 22.48 -16.78 0.91
C SER A 153 21.56 -15.58 0.63
N ARG A 154 22.15 -14.41 0.35
CA ARG A 154 21.43 -13.16 0.04
C ARG A 154 20.77 -13.12 -1.34
N ARG A 155 21.11 -14.07 -2.23
CA ARG A 155 20.60 -14.13 -3.61
C ARG A 155 19.64 -15.29 -3.86
N ALA A 156 19.48 -16.18 -2.88
CA ALA A 156 18.55 -17.29 -2.99
C ALA A 156 17.12 -16.82 -2.67
N PRO A 157 16.08 -17.39 -3.31
CA PRO A 157 14.71 -17.24 -2.85
C PRO A 157 14.61 -17.57 -1.36
N MET A 158 13.92 -16.73 -0.58
CA MET A 158 13.68 -16.97 0.84
C MET A 158 12.23 -17.39 1.03
N SER A 159 11.99 -18.43 1.84
CA SER A 159 10.65 -18.85 2.20
C SER A 159 9.97 -17.80 3.07
N LEU A 160 8.73 -17.44 2.73
CA LEU A 160 7.84 -16.64 3.58
C LEU A 160 7.18 -17.58 4.61
N ARG A 161 7.15 -17.17 5.87
CA ARG A 161 6.47 -17.87 6.98
C ARG A 161 5.26 -17.10 7.45
#